data_AF-A0A8I2A460-F1
#
_entry.id   AF-A0A8I2A460-F1
#
_cell.length_a   1.000
_cell.length_b   1.000
_cell.length_c   1.000
_cell.angle_alpha   90.00
_cell.angle_beta   90.00
_cell.angle_gamma   90.00
#
_symmetry.space_group_name_H-M   'P 1'
#
loop_
_entity.id
_entity.type
_entity.pdbx_description
1 polymer ?
#
loop_
_entity_poly.entity_id
_entity_poly.type
_entity_poly.pdbx_seq_one_letter_code
_entity_poly.pdbx_strand_id
1 'polypeptide(L)'
;MKMKSMIMVAAAFTFAAVLSSCGGSKKAADSSFGKEVSVPCNDDEFHSDAKFFRGTGNGISQDLSTAKSKARLDANTNLARSINTTIKSVSDRYVNERQIGENSEFEQKFEQMSREVVNQQLNNVEVACNKTMQTKDGKFQVFTALQVSKDEVLNNISNRISKDQKLQLDYDKMKFEQIFNEEMNKLESERP
;
A
#
# COMPACT_ATOMS: atom_id res chain seq x y z
N MET A 1 -56.27 45.28 54.13
CA MET A 1 -57.69 44.84 54.07
C MET A 1 -57.88 44.06 52.77
N LYS A 2 -58.15 42.74 52.86
CA LYS A 2 -58.62 41.81 51.78
C LYS A 2 -57.65 41.60 50.58
N MET A 3 -57.39 40.40 50.02
CA MET A 3 -58.05 39.09 50.08
C MET A 3 -57.04 37.98 49.68
N LYS A 4 -57.21 36.79 50.27
CA LYS A 4 -56.57 35.50 49.95
C LYS A 4 -57.15 34.89 48.67
N SER A 5 -56.48 33.82 48.20
CA SER A 5 -57.00 32.62 47.51
C SER A 5 -56.76 32.60 45.99
N MET A 6 -56.41 31.52 45.27
CA MET A 6 -55.98 30.12 45.47
C MET A 6 -56.06 29.48 44.05
N ILE A 7 -55.41 28.32 43.81
CA ILE A 7 -55.76 27.25 42.83
C ILE A 7 -55.02 27.13 41.47
N MET A 8 -54.34 25.97 41.36
CA MET A 8 -54.10 24.98 40.26
C MET A 8 -53.34 25.36 38.97
N VAL A 9 -52.17 24.75 38.72
CA VAL A 9 -51.91 23.44 38.06
C VAL A 9 -52.22 23.44 36.57
N ALA A 10 -51.17 23.41 35.73
CA ALA A 10 -51.10 22.56 34.54
C ALA A 10 -49.66 22.52 34.00
N ALA A 11 -49.21 21.30 33.72
CA ALA A 11 -47.89 20.93 33.24
C ALA A 11 -47.62 21.39 31.80
N ALA A 12 -46.35 21.72 31.53
CA ALA A 12 -45.75 21.47 30.23
C ALA A 12 -44.25 21.17 30.43
N PHE A 13 -43.92 19.89 30.33
CA PHE A 13 -42.56 19.40 30.13
C PHE A 13 -42.00 20.01 28.84
N THR A 14 -40.99 20.87 28.93
CA THR A 14 -40.06 21.10 27.82
C THR A 14 -38.64 20.91 28.32
N PHE A 15 -38.17 19.68 28.17
CA PHE A 15 -36.77 19.31 28.25
C PHE A 15 -36.08 19.86 27.00
N ALA A 16 -35.42 21.01 27.11
CA ALA A 16 -34.53 21.52 26.08
C ALA A 16 -33.12 21.64 26.68
N ALA A 17 -32.50 20.48 26.91
CA ALA A 17 -31.05 20.41 27.06
C ALA A 17 -30.43 20.67 25.68
N VAL A 18 -30.09 21.93 25.40
CA VAL A 18 -29.24 22.27 24.26
C VAL A 18 -27.80 21.90 24.67
N LEU A 19 -27.45 20.63 24.51
CA LEU A 19 -26.06 20.22 24.45
C LEU A 19 -25.54 20.63 23.07
N SER A 20 -25.03 21.84 22.97
CA SER A 20 -24.14 22.27 21.91
C SER A 20 -22.84 21.46 21.99
N SER A 21 -22.92 20.24 21.46
CA SER A 21 -21.80 19.33 21.24
C SER A 21 -21.06 19.74 19.96
N CYS A 22 -19.74 19.77 20.05
CA CYS A 22 -18.78 19.87 18.96
C CYS A 22 -18.79 21.16 18.11
N GLY A 23 -18.44 22.28 18.76
CA GLY A 23 -17.90 23.46 18.10
C GLY A 23 -16.39 23.59 18.31
N GLY A 24 -15.64 22.50 18.16
CA GLY A 24 -14.18 22.59 18.08
C GLY A 24 -13.82 23.40 16.84
N SER A 25 -13.40 24.65 17.04
CA SER A 25 -12.90 25.54 16.00
C SER A 25 -11.85 24.79 15.16
N LYS A 26 -12.23 24.39 13.94
CA LYS A 26 -11.26 24.03 12.91
C LYS A 26 -10.36 25.25 12.79
N LYS A 27 -9.10 25.11 13.24
CA LYS A 27 -8.05 26.09 12.95
C LYS A 27 -8.14 26.34 11.45
N ALA A 28 -8.39 27.59 11.06
CA ALA A 28 -8.37 27.97 9.66
C ALA A 28 -7.02 27.53 9.11
N ALA A 29 -7.05 26.67 8.10
CA ALA A 29 -5.84 26.25 7.41
C ALA A 29 -5.12 27.52 6.94
N ASP A 30 -3.86 27.67 7.34
CA ASP A 30 -3.04 28.79 6.94
C ASP A 30 -2.97 28.82 5.41
N SER A 31 -3.50 29.90 4.81
CA SER A 31 -3.63 30.06 3.37
C SER A 31 -2.29 30.11 2.63
N SER A 32 -1.17 30.16 3.35
CA SER A 32 0.18 30.08 2.79
C SER A 32 0.57 28.69 2.28
N PHE A 33 -0.07 27.61 2.77
CA PHE A 33 0.30 26.22 2.43
C PHE A 33 -0.45 25.62 1.24
N GLY A 34 -1.17 26.42 0.45
CA GLY A 34 -2.00 25.91 -0.65
C GLY A 34 -3.20 25.10 -0.15
N LYS A 35 -3.84 24.33 -1.05
CA LYS A 35 -4.96 23.45 -0.71
C LYS A 35 -4.49 22.01 -0.67
N GLU A 36 -4.83 21.30 0.40
CA GLU A 36 -4.68 19.85 0.48
C GLU A 36 -5.46 19.18 -0.66
N VAL A 37 -4.82 18.22 -1.32
CA VAL A 37 -5.39 17.48 -2.45
C VAL A 37 -5.53 16.02 -2.05
N SER A 38 -6.75 15.51 -2.02
CA SER A 38 -7.00 14.08 -1.88
C SER A 38 -6.67 13.37 -3.20
N VAL A 39 -5.71 12.45 -3.14
CA VAL A 39 -5.27 11.65 -4.28
C VAL A 39 -5.89 10.26 -4.17
N PRO A 40 -6.72 9.81 -5.13
CA PRO A 40 -7.27 8.47 -5.09
C PRO A 40 -6.20 7.40 -5.29
N CYS A 41 -6.43 6.20 -4.73
CA CYS A 41 -5.50 5.08 -4.87
C CYS A 41 -4.06 5.42 -4.40
N ASN A 42 -3.93 6.28 -3.40
CA ASN A 42 -2.64 6.72 -2.89
C ASN A 42 -1.95 5.64 -2.05
N ASP A 43 -0.68 5.88 -1.71
CA ASP A 43 0.09 4.93 -0.92
C ASP A 43 -0.45 4.81 0.52
N ASP A 44 -1.02 5.86 1.11
CA ASP A 44 -1.62 5.75 2.44
C ASP A 44 -2.75 4.70 2.48
N GLU A 45 -3.60 4.64 1.46
CA GLU A 45 -4.68 3.64 1.35
C GLU A 45 -4.17 2.28 0.86
N PHE A 46 -3.19 2.28 -0.05
CA PHE A 46 -2.73 1.07 -0.76
C PHE A 46 -1.24 0.77 -0.53
N HIS A 47 -0.73 1.06 0.68
CA HIS A 47 0.61 0.67 1.09
C HIS A 47 0.75 -0.85 1.09
N SER A 48 1.96 -1.38 0.92
CA SER A 48 2.20 -2.82 1.08
C SER A 48 1.95 -3.25 2.52
N ASP A 49 1.50 -4.48 2.74
CA ASP A 49 1.26 -5.04 4.07
C ASP A 49 1.82 -6.46 4.18
N ALA A 50 1.68 -7.11 5.34
CA ALA A 50 2.14 -8.49 5.55
C ALA A 50 1.54 -9.54 4.59
N LYS A 51 0.56 -9.20 3.74
CA LYS A 51 -0.13 -10.10 2.80
C LYS A 51 0.07 -9.72 1.34
N PHE A 52 0.27 -8.45 1.02
CA PHE A 52 0.33 -7.96 -0.35
C PHE A 52 1.46 -6.97 -0.55
N PHE A 53 2.21 -7.18 -1.63
CA PHE A 53 2.96 -6.10 -2.24
C PHE A 53 2.03 -5.23 -3.04
N ARG A 54 2.18 -3.92 -2.93
CA ARG A 54 1.38 -2.93 -3.65
C ARG A 54 2.24 -1.86 -4.30
N GLY A 55 1.75 -1.36 -5.43
CA GLY A 55 2.33 -0.24 -6.14
C GLY A 55 1.23 0.67 -6.66
N THR A 56 1.32 1.94 -6.33
CA THR A 56 0.39 2.98 -6.79
C THR A 56 0.99 3.73 -7.96
N GLY A 57 0.16 4.27 -8.84
CA GLY A 57 0.64 5.01 -10.00
C GLY A 57 -0.45 5.83 -10.66
N ASN A 58 -0.04 6.80 -11.46
CA ASN A 58 -0.96 7.72 -12.10
C ASN A 58 -0.55 8.07 -13.54
N GLY A 59 -1.52 8.53 -14.33
CA GLY A 59 -1.30 8.86 -15.72
C GLY A 59 -2.30 9.87 -16.24
N ILE A 60 -1.82 10.85 -17.00
CA ILE A 60 -2.65 11.87 -17.66
C ILE A 60 -2.45 11.87 -19.17
N SER A 61 -3.55 11.97 -19.91
CA SER A 61 -3.56 12.06 -21.37
C SER A 61 -4.89 12.61 -21.89
N GLN A 62 -4.89 13.15 -23.12
CA GLN A 62 -6.13 13.47 -23.84
C GLN A 62 -6.87 12.20 -24.27
N ASP A 63 -6.15 11.10 -24.50
CA ASP A 63 -6.69 9.78 -24.80
C ASP A 63 -6.77 8.92 -23.52
N LEU A 64 -7.96 8.41 -23.21
CA LEU A 64 -8.19 7.62 -21.99
C LEU A 64 -7.37 6.32 -21.97
N SER A 65 -7.18 5.66 -23.11
CA SER A 65 -6.40 4.43 -23.19
C SER A 65 -4.95 4.69 -22.80
N THR A 66 -4.37 5.75 -23.35
CA THR A 66 -3.02 6.22 -23.03
C THR A 66 -2.88 6.61 -21.56
N ALA A 67 -3.88 7.28 -20.98
CA ALA A 67 -3.86 7.64 -19.55
C ALA A 67 -3.85 6.37 -18.66
N LYS A 68 -4.68 5.38 -18.99
CA LYS A 68 -4.69 4.07 -18.30
C LYS A 68 -3.35 3.34 -18.42
N SER A 69 -2.77 3.30 -19.62
CA SER A 69 -1.47 2.67 -19.85
C SER A 69 -0.36 3.32 -19.05
N LYS A 70 -0.32 4.67 -18.98
CA LYS A 70 0.63 5.41 -18.15
C LYS A 70 0.46 5.10 -16.66
N ALA A 71 -0.78 5.14 -16.15
CA ALA A 71 -1.05 4.84 -14.75
C ALA A 71 -0.66 3.41 -14.37
N ARG A 72 -0.95 2.43 -15.24
CA ARG A 72 -0.56 1.03 -15.03
C ARG A 72 0.96 0.85 -15.08
N LEU A 73 1.66 1.50 -16.00
CA LEU A 73 3.11 1.44 -16.10
C LEU A 73 3.80 2.01 -14.85
N ASP A 74 3.31 3.16 -14.37
CA ASP A 74 3.81 3.80 -13.15
C ASP A 74 3.56 2.89 -11.93
N ALA A 75 2.34 2.36 -11.79
CA ALA A 75 2.00 1.43 -10.72
C ALA A 75 2.84 0.14 -10.75
N ASN A 76 3.07 -0.44 -11.94
CA ASN A 76 3.97 -1.59 -12.12
C ASN A 76 5.42 -1.26 -11.73
N THR A 77 5.90 -0.07 -12.07
CA THR A 77 7.25 0.38 -11.71
C THR A 77 7.40 0.46 -10.19
N ASN A 78 6.40 1.02 -9.51
CA ASN A 78 6.41 1.17 -8.05
C ASN A 78 6.25 -0.19 -7.34
N LEU A 79 5.38 -1.07 -7.86
CA LEU A 79 5.24 -2.43 -7.37
C LEU A 79 6.54 -3.23 -7.53
N ALA A 80 7.16 -3.16 -8.71
CA ALA A 80 8.44 -3.82 -8.98
C ALA A 80 9.54 -3.34 -8.03
N ARG A 81 9.59 -2.04 -7.73
CA ARG A 81 10.55 -1.47 -6.78
C ARG A 81 10.33 -2.06 -5.39
N SER A 82 9.09 -2.07 -4.89
CA SER A 82 8.75 -2.64 -3.59
C SER A 82 9.21 -4.09 -3.49
N ILE A 83 8.83 -4.94 -4.46
CA ILE A 83 9.23 -6.35 -4.49
C ILE A 83 10.75 -6.51 -4.55
N ASN A 84 11.44 -5.80 -5.44
CA ASN A 84 12.90 -5.92 -5.59
C ASN A 84 13.65 -5.50 -4.32
N THR A 85 13.24 -4.41 -3.67
CA THR A 85 13.86 -3.94 -2.43
C THR A 85 13.68 -4.96 -1.30
N THR A 86 12.47 -5.50 -1.13
CA THR A 86 12.21 -6.53 -0.13
C THR A 86 12.99 -7.80 -0.41
N ILE A 87 12.96 -8.30 -1.65
CA ILE A 87 13.69 -9.52 -2.02
C ILE A 87 15.20 -9.35 -1.83
N LYS A 88 15.75 -8.16 -2.15
CA LYS A 88 17.16 -7.85 -1.87
C LYS A 88 17.47 -7.94 -0.37
N SER A 89 16.63 -7.32 0.46
CA SER A 89 16.79 -7.38 1.93
C SER A 89 16.76 -8.82 2.44
N VAL A 90 15.82 -9.64 1.94
CA VAL A 90 15.72 -11.06 2.27
C VAL A 90 16.99 -11.81 1.86
N SER A 91 17.49 -11.59 0.64
CA SER A 91 18.73 -12.21 0.15
C SER A 91 19.92 -11.89 1.05
N ASP A 92 20.14 -10.60 1.28
CA ASP A 92 21.29 -10.11 2.04
C ASP A 92 21.24 -10.68 3.47
N ARG A 93 20.05 -10.69 4.10
CA ARG A 93 19.88 -11.29 5.44
C ARG A 93 20.08 -12.80 5.43
N TYR A 94 19.52 -13.50 4.46
CA TYR A 94 19.61 -14.96 4.36
C TYR A 94 21.06 -15.43 4.24
N VAL A 95 21.83 -14.81 3.35
CA VAL A 95 23.25 -15.07 3.12
C VAL A 95 24.07 -14.86 4.39
N ASN A 96 23.83 -13.74 5.10
CA ASN A 96 24.50 -13.43 6.35
C ASN A 96 24.17 -14.42 7.48
N GLU A 97 22.89 -14.75 7.66
CA GLU A 97 22.44 -15.64 8.74
C GLU A 97 22.83 -17.11 8.51
N ARG A 98 22.99 -17.54 7.25
CA ARG A 98 23.40 -18.90 6.90
C ARG A 98 24.92 -19.08 6.75
N GLN A 99 25.70 -17.99 6.83
CA GLN A 99 27.16 -17.99 6.60
C GLN A 99 27.54 -18.76 5.32
N ILE A 100 26.86 -18.46 4.22
CA ILE A 100 27.09 -19.16 2.94
C ILE A 100 28.57 -18.96 2.54
N GLY A 101 29.25 -20.03 2.12
CA GLY A 101 30.69 -19.94 1.81
C GLY A 101 30.97 -19.16 0.53
N GLU A 102 30.09 -19.31 -0.46
CA GLU A 102 30.18 -18.68 -1.79
C GLU A 102 29.16 -17.53 -1.94
N ASN A 103 29.12 -16.61 -0.97
CA ASN A 103 28.14 -15.49 -0.90
C ASN A 103 27.94 -14.76 -2.23
N SER A 104 29.03 -14.44 -2.94
CA SER A 104 28.97 -13.66 -4.19
C SER A 104 28.27 -14.40 -5.34
N GLU A 105 28.45 -15.72 -5.47
CA GLU A 105 27.77 -16.49 -6.53
C GLU A 105 26.29 -16.68 -6.20
N PHE A 106 25.97 -16.97 -4.93
CA PHE A 106 24.59 -17.08 -4.46
C PHE A 106 23.83 -15.77 -4.66
N GLU A 107 24.39 -14.64 -4.23
CA GLU A 107 23.77 -13.31 -4.37
C GLU A 107 23.51 -12.96 -5.84
N GLN A 108 24.48 -13.19 -6.74
CA GLN A 108 24.31 -12.89 -8.16
C GLN A 108 23.21 -13.74 -8.81
N LYS A 109 23.19 -15.05 -8.56
CA LYS A 109 22.15 -15.95 -9.05
C LYS A 109 20.79 -15.59 -8.48
N PHE A 110 20.75 -15.25 -7.20
CA PHE A 110 19.53 -14.84 -6.52
C PHE A 110 19.00 -13.52 -7.09
N GLU A 111 19.86 -12.53 -7.34
CA GLU A 111 19.48 -11.25 -7.95
C GLU A 111 18.91 -11.46 -9.37
N GLN A 112 19.57 -12.26 -10.20
CA GLN A 112 19.10 -12.58 -11.55
C GLN A 112 17.72 -13.24 -11.50
N MET A 113 17.57 -14.27 -10.67
CA MET A 113 16.31 -15.00 -10.49
C MET A 113 15.19 -14.10 -9.93
N SER A 114 15.52 -13.19 -9.01
CA SER A 114 14.58 -12.21 -8.45
C SER A 114 14.01 -11.30 -9.53
N ARG A 115 14.86 -10.77 -10.41
CA ARG A 115 14.44 -9.94 -11.55
C ARG A 115 13.47 -10.70 -12.47
N GLU A 116 13.72 -11.98 -12.70
CA GLU A 116 12.81 -12.83 -13.50
C GLU A 116 11.46 -13.04 -12.82
N VAL A 117 11.43 -13.28 -11.50
CA VAL A 117 10.18 -13.39 -10.74
C VAL A 117 9.40 -12.10 -10.82
N VAL A 118 10.04 -10.95 -10.56
CA VAL A 118 9.36 -9.65 -10.63
C VAL A 118 8.76 -9.42 -12.01
N ASN A 119 9.53 -9.62 -13.08
CA ASN A 119 9.04 -9.45 -14.45
C ASN A 119 7.87 -10.38 -14.78
N GLN A 120 7.88 -11.62 -14.29
CA GLN A 120 6.76 -12.55 -14.47
C GLN A 120 5.51 -12.06 -13.71
N GLN A 121 5.68 -11.58 -12.48
CA GLN A 121 4.58 -11.12 -11.64
C GLN A 121 3.87 -9.91 -12.24
N LEU A 122 4.62 -8.93 -12.77
CA LEU A 122 4.05 -7.72 -13.39
C LEU A 122 3.09 -7.98 -14.56
N ASN A 123 3.12 -9.18 -15.16
CA ASN A 123 2.19 -9.56 -16.23
C ASN A 123 0.80 -9.97 -15.72
N ASN A 124 0.68 -10.43 -14.46
CA ASN A 124 -0.57 -10.97 -13.91
C ASN A 124 -0.95 -10.34 -12.56
N VAL A 125 -0.67 -9.05 -12.38
CA VAL A 125 -1.01 -8.32 -11.16
C VAL A 125 -2.49 -7.94 -11.09
N GLU A 126 -3.06 -8.07 -9.90
CA GLU A 126 -4.43 -7.68 -9.58
C GLU A 126 -4.54 -6.14 -9.50
N VAL A 127 -5.69 -5.60 -9.92
CA VAL A 127 -6.01 -4.18 -9.75
C VAL A 127 -6.78 -3.99 -8.44
N ALA A 128 -6.11 -3.46 -7.42
CA ALA A 128 -6.71 -3.17 -6.11
C ALA A 128 -7.56 -1.89 -6.13
N CYS A 129 -7.13 -0.90 -6.92
CA CYS A 129 -7.84 0.37 -7.07
C CYS A 129 -7.67 0.92 -8.48
N ASN A 130 -8.73 1.51 -9.02
CA ASN A 130 -8.68 2.26 -10.27
C ASN A 130 -9.70 3.39 -10.22
N LYS A 131 -9.24 4.63 -10.45
CA LYS A 131 -10.08 5.82 -10.50
C LYS A 131 -9.70 6.64 -11.73
N THR A 132 -10.70 7.06 -12.48
CA THR A 132 -10.53 7.95 -13.63
C THR A 132 -11.25 9.26 -13.34
N MET A 133 -10.57 10.37 -13.56
CA MET A 133 -11.07 11.72 -13.43
C MET A 133 -10.90 12.46 -14.75
N GLN A 134 -11.78 13.41 -15.03
CA GLN A 134 -11.59 14.35 -16.13
C GLN A 134 -11.15 15.70 -15.56
N THR A 135 -10.06 16.22 -16.09
CA THR A 135 -9.54 17.52 -15.69
C THR A 135 -10.37 18.65 -16.30
N LYS A 136 -10.21 19.88 -15.79
CA LYS A 136 -10.92 21.06 -16.31
C LYS A 136 -10.60 21.36 -17.78
N ASP A 137 -9.41 21.00 -18.24
CA ASP A 137 -8.97 21.10 -19.64
C ASP A 137 -9.34 19.86 -20.48
N GLY A 138 -10.19 18.98 -19.96
CA GLY A 138 -10.79 17.86 -20.71
C GLY A 138 -9.92 16.61 -20.82
N LYS A 139 -8.70 16.60 -20.26
CA LYS A 139 -7.82 15.41 -20.22
C LYS A 139 -8.35 14.37 -19.23
N PHE A 140 -7.97 13.12 -19.44
CA PHE A 140 -8.21 12.04 -18.50
C PHE A 140 -7.01 11.86 -17.58
N GLN A 141 -7.25 11.87 -16.29
CA GLN A 141 -6.30 11.51 -15.25
C GLN A 141 -6.74 10.21 -14.60
N VAL A 142 -5.86 9.21 -14.60
CA VAL A 142 -6.13 7.87 -14.07
C VAL A 142 -5.18 7.61 -12.91
N PHE A 143 -5.72 7.05 -11.83
CA PHE A 143 -4.98 6.57 -10.66
C PHE A 143 -5.23 5.07 -10.53
N THR A 144 -4.16 4.30 -10.31
CA THR A 144 -4.21 2.84 -10.23
C THR A 144 -3.37 2.38 -9.03
N ALA A 145 -3.90 1.45 -8.25
CA ALA A 145 -3.10 0.63 -7.35
C ALA A 145 -3.14 -0.83 -7.82
N LEU A 146 -1.97 -1.45 -7.92
CA LEU A 146 -1.79 -2.85 -8.27
C LEU A 146 -1.35 -3.61 -7.04
N GLN A 147 -1.74 -4.88 -6.94
CA GLN A 147 -1.30 -5.76 -5.86
C GLN A 147 -0.94 -7.15 -6.35
N VAL A 148 -0.01 -7.78 -5.64
CA VAL A 148 0.32 -9.20 -5.77
C VAL A 148 0.43 -9.79 -4.37
N SER A 149 -0.08 -11.02 -4.21
CA SER A 149 0.01 -11.69 -2.92
C SER A 149 1.46 -12.02 -2.58
N LYS A 150 1.81 -11.83 -1.31
CA LYS A 150 3.09 -12.23 -0.73
C LYS A 150 3.41 -13.70 -1.05
N ASP A 151 2.41 -14.56 -0.87
CA ASP A 151 2.56 -16.01 -1.04
C ASP A 151 2.83 -16.37 -2.51
N GLU A 152 2.23 -15.67 -3.47
CA GLU A 152 2.54 -15.87 -4.89
C GLU A 152 3.98 -15.50 -5.21
N VAL A 153 4.48 -14.36 -4.70
CA VAL A 153 5.88 -13.96 -4.88
C VAL A 153 6.81 -14.99 -4.24
N LEU A 154 6.57 -15.35 -2.98
CA LEU A 154 7.36 -16.31 -2.21
C LEU A 154 7.40 -17.70 -2.86
N ASN A 155 6.25 -18.20 -3.31
CA ASN A 155 6.17 -19.49 -3.99
C ASN A 155 6.94 -19.48 -5.32
N ASN A 156 6.86 -18.40 -6.10
CA ASN A 156 7.60 -18.31 -7.36
C ASN A 156 9.11 -18.26 -7.14
N ILE A 157 9.58 -17.52 -6.13
CA ILE A 157 11.00 -17.50 -5.75
C ILE A 157 11.44 -18.91 -5.32
N SER A 158 10.72 -19.52 -4.38
CA SER A 158 11.03 -20.85 -3.85
C SER A 158 11.09 -21.90 -4.97
N ASN A 159 10.12 -21.88 -5.88
CA ASN A 159 10.06 -22.77 -7.04
C ASN A 159 11.25 -22.59 -8.00
N ARG A 160 11.78 -21.37 -8.15
CA ARG A 160 12.97 -21.12 -8.97
C ARG A 160 14.24 -21.54 -8.27
N ILE A 161 14.37 -21.28 -6.97
CA ILE A 161 15.50 -21.76 -6.16
C ILE A 161 15.62 -23.28 -6.24
N SER A 162 14.51 -24.00 -6.03
CA SER A 162 14.51 -25.47 -6.08
C SER A 162 14.83 -26.07 -7.46
N LYS A 163 14.85 -25.25 -8.51
CA LYS A 163 15.23 -25.67 -9.87
C LYS A 163 16.65 -25.25 -10.24
N ASP A 164 17.29 -24.37 -9.47
CA ASP A 164 18.68 -23.96 -9.69
C ASP A 164 19.63 -24.88 -8.92
N GLN A 165 20.55 -25.52 -9.64
CA GLN A 165 21.44 -26.54 -9.08
C GLN A 165 22.33 -26.03 -7.95
N LYS A 166 22.65 -24.73 -7.94
CA LYS A 166 23.54 -24.10 -6.96
C LYS A 166 22.71 -23.57 -5.79
N LEU A 167 21.67 -22.80 -6.07
CA LEU A 167 20.87 -22.19 -5.00
C LEU A 167 20.20 -23.24 -4.11
N GLN A 168 19.75 -24.36 -4.68
CA GLN A 168 19.08 -25.40 -3.90
C GLN A 168 19.96 -26.05 -2.83
N LEU A 169 21.29 -26.04 -2.97
CA LEU A 169 22.20 -26.74 -2.05
C LEU A 169 22.20 -26.10 -0.66
N ASP A 170 22.20 -24.77 -0.63
CA ASP A 170 22.25 -23.98 0.59
C ASP A 170 20.86 -23.45 1.00
N TYR A 171 19.80 -23.86 0.30
CA TYR A 171 18.44 -23.38 0.52
C TYR A 171 17.71 -24.11 1.64
N ASP A 172 17.52 -23.41 2.75
CA ASP A 172 16.61 -23.74 3.83
C ASP A 172 15.32 -22.95 3.62
N LYS A 173 14.30 -23.66 3.15
CA LYS A 173 12.98 -23.09 2.88
C LYS A 173 12.37 -22.43 4.11
N MET A 174 12.41 -23.08 5.28
CA MET A 174 11.78 -22.54 6.49
C MET A 174 12.47 -21.26 6.93
N LYS A 175 13.80 -21.23 6.89
CA LYS A 175 14.57 -20.04 7.25
C LYS A 175 14.34 -18.89 6.28
N PHE A 176 14.30 -19.19 4.97
CA PHE A 176 14.01 -18.19 3.95
C PHE A 176 12.60 -17.60 4.12
N GLU A 177 11.59 -18.44 4.29
CA GLU A 177 10.21 -18.01 4.51
C GLU A 177 10.08 -17.16 5.78
N GLN A 178 10.80 -17.52 6.85
CA GLN A 178 10.84 -16.74 8.08
C GLN A 178 11.37 -15.31 7.80
N ILE A 179 12.55 -15.20 7.19
CA ILE A 179 13.16 -13.89 6.88
C ILE A 179 12.26 -13.09 5.93
N PHE A 180 11.66 -13.75 4.93
CA PHE A 180 10.73 -13.11 4.00
C PHE A 180 9.53 -12.50 4.73
N ASN A 181 8.92 -13.25 5.65
CA ASN A 181 7.79 -12.76 6.45
C ASN A 181 8.20 -11.59 7.36
N GLU A 182 9.39 -11.64 7.95
CA GLU A 182 9.92 -10.54 8.78
C GLU A 182 10.13 -9.26 7.95
N GLU A 183 10.69 -9.36 6.74
CA GLU A 183 10.85 -8.20 5.86
C GLU A 183 9.52 -7.64 5.37
N MET A 184 8.49 -8.47 5.18
CA MET A 184 7.14 -8.01 4.86
C MET A 184 6.48 -7.27 6.02
N ASN A 185 6.63 -7.78 7.25
CA ASN A 185 6.14 -7.10 8.45
C ASN A 185 6.85 -5.75 8.65
N LYS A 186 8.15 -5.70 8.36
CA LYS A 186 8.91 -4.44 8.39
C LYS A 186 8.38 -3.46 7.35
N LEU A 187 8.18 -3.90 6.11
CA LEU A 187 7.62 -3.07 5.04
C LEU A 187 6.27 -2.47 5.45
N GLU A 188 5.37 -3.25 6.06
CA GLU A 188 4.09 -2.75 6.59
C GLU A 188 4.25 -1.65 7.65
N SER A 189 5.30 -1.74 8.48
CA SER A 189 5.56 -0.75 9.53
C SER A 189 6.16 0.56 9.02
N GLU A 190 6.68 0.57 7.79
CA GLU A 190 7.29 1.72 7.12
C GLU A 190 6.25 2.60 6.38
N ARG A 191 4.97 2.51 6.77
CA ARG A 191 3.89 3.32 6.20
C ARG A 191 4.26 4.81 6.18
N PRO A 192 4.01 5.52 5.07
CA PRO A 192 4.20 6.97 4.97
C PRO A 192 3.34 7.76 5.97
#